data_AF-A0A698FRR1-F1
#
_entry.id   AF-A0A698FRR1-F1
#
_cell.length_a   1.000
_cell.length_b   1.000
_cell.length_c   1.000
_cell.angle_alpha   90.00
_cell.angle_beta   90.00
_cell.angle_gamma   90.00
#
_symmetry.space_group_name_H-M   'P 1'
#
loop_
_entity.id
_entity.type
_entity.pdbx_description
1 polymer ?
#
loop_
_entity_poly.entity_id
_entity_poly.type
_entity_poly.pdbx_seq_one_letter_code
_entity_poly.pdbx_strand_id
1 'polypeptide(L)'
;MSEYLVFVLKSEWFNNHLRANTKGSVRQILSFSELKTLTIPLPPLEIQKEIVTKLQTIKNKIKELQLEEEKIKKEIEAYIYSSWTQKTKRYSKRKNLYCIF
;
A
#
# COMPACT_ATOMS: atom_id res chain seq x y z
N MET A 1 4.92 -21.82 -8.20
CA MET A 1 5.81 -20.76 -8.73
C MET A 1 6.72 -20.31 -7.59
N SER A 2 8.02 -20.12 -7.82
CA SER A 2 8.93 -19.72 -6.73
C SER A 2 8.60 -18.30 -6.25
N GLU A 3 8.35 -18.13 -4.95
CA GLU A 3 8.03 -16.82 -4.37
C GLU A 3 9.13 -15.79 -4.63
N TYR A 4 10.39 -16.24 -4.59
CA TYR A 4 11.57 -15.44 -4.93
C TYR A 4 11.42 -14.74 -6.28
N LEU A 5 11.04 -15.48 -7.34
CA LEU A 5 10.90 -14.92 -8.68
C LEU A 5 9.80 -13.87 -8.73
N VAL A 6 8.69 -14.07 -8.00
CA VAL A 6 7.61 -13.06 -7.91
C VAL A 6 8.12 -11.77 -7.26
N PHE A 7 8.95 -11.86 -6.21
CA PHE A 7 9.55 -10.69 -5.58
C PHE A 7 10.54 -9.98 -6.51
N VAL A 8 11.39 -10.73 -7.21
CA VAL A 8 12.35 -10.17 -8.17
C VAL A 8 11.63 -9.48 -9.33
N LEU A 9 10.65 -10.14 -9.96
CA LEU A 9 9.91 -9.59 -11.10
C LEU A 9 9.11 -8.33 -10.75
N LYS A 10 8.68 -8.19 -9.49
CA LYS A 10 7.97 -7.00 -9.00
C LYS A 10 8.90 -5.91 -8.46
N SER A 11 10.20 -6.17 -8.37
CA SER A 11 11.15 -5.20 -7.83
C SER A 11 11.37 -4.05 -8.82
N GLU A 12 11.57 -2.84 -8.29
CA GLU A 12 11.88 -1.68 -9.14
C GLU A 12 13.23 -1.85 -9.85
N TRP A 13 14.17 -2.56 -9.23
CA TRP A 13 15.42 -2.94 -9.87
C TRP A 13 15.18 -3.73 -11.17
N PHE A 14 14.32 -4.76 -11.12
CA PHE A 14 14.00 -5.55 -12.29
C PHE A 14 13.21 -4.74 -13.33
N ASN A 15 12.26 -3.91 -12.90
CA ASN A 15 11.54 -3.01 -13.81
C ASN A 15 12.47 -2.01 -14.49
N ASN A 16 13.45 -1.46 -13.79
CA ASN A 16 14.45 -0.56 -14.37
C ASN A 16 15.41 -1.30 -15.30
N HIS A 17 15.80 -2.51 -14.94
CA HIS A 17 16.60 -3.38 -15.82
C HIS A 17 15.84 -3.72 -17.10
N LEU A 18 14.53 -3.98 -17.00
CA LEU A 18 13.65 -4.14 -18.16
C LEU A 18 13.57 -2.87 -19.01
N ARG A 19 13.36 -1.71 -18.39
CA ARG A 19 13.30 -0.39 -19.09
C ARG A 19 14.58 -0.06 -19.83
N ALA A 20 15.74 -0.36 -19.24
CA ALA A 20 17.02 -0.13 -19.90
C ALA A 20 17.25 -1.04 -21.11
N ASN A 21 16.71 -2.27 -21.09
CA ASN A 21 16.92 -3.27 -22.13
C ASN A 21 15.81 -3.32 -23.19
N THR A 22 14.72 -2.57 -23.03
CA THR A 22 13.57 -2.60 -23.95
C THR A 22 13.38 -1.26 -24.62
N LYS A 23 13.19 -1.27 -25.93
CA LYS A 23 12.99 -0.04 -26.72
C LYS A 23 11.49 0.19 -26.89
N GLY A 24 10.94 1.20 -26.23
CA GLY A 24 9.53 1.58 -26.40
C GLY A 24 9.02 2.58 -25.37
N SER A 25 8.08 3.42 -25.82
CA SER A 25 7.36 4.46 -25.08
C SER A 25 6.56 3.92 -23.86
N VAL A 26 5.65 4.73 -23.30
CA VAL A 26 4.77 4.56 -22.12
C VAL A 26 4.20 3.13 -21.90
N ARG A 27 4.10 2.28 -22.93
CA ARG A 27 3.82 0.85 -22.83
C ARG A 27 5.03 0.02 -23.26
N GLN A 28 5.70 -0.60 -22.28
CA GLN A 28 6.74 -1.58 -22.55
C GLN A 28 6.11 -2.88 -23.06
N ILE A 29 6.37 -3.22 -24.32
CA ILE A 29 6.03 -4.52 -24.89
C ILE A 29 7.30 -5.37 -24.83
N LEU A 30 7.30 -6.39 -23.96
CA LEU A 30 8.39 -7.36 -23.86
C LEU A 30 8.15 -8.47 -24.87
N SER A 31 8.96 -8.55 -25.91
CA SER A 31 8.95 -9.71 -26.80
C SER A 31 9.54 -10.94 -26.09
N PHE A 32 9.11 -12.13 -26.50
CA PHE A 32 9.64 -13.38 -25.94
C PHE A 32 11.15 -13.53 -26.20
N SER A 33 11.66 -12.96 -27.29
CA SER A 33 13.09 -12.87 -27.60
C SER A 33 13.86 -12.03 -26.58
N GLU A 34 13.33 -10.85 -26.21
CA GLU A 34 13.95 -9.98 -25.21
C GLU A 34 13.88 -10.60 -23.82
N LEU A 35 12.81 -11.33 -23.50
CA LEU A 35 12.69 -12.02 -22.21
C LEU A 35 13.81 -13.05 -22.00
N LYS A 36 14.23 -13.75 -23.07
CA LYS A 36 15.32 -14.73 -23.02
C LYS A 36 16.71 -14.10 -22.83
N THR A 37 16.89 -12.85 -23.22
CA THR A 37 18.18 -12.16 -23.07
C THR A 37 18.38 -11.53 -21.70
N LEU A 38 17.33 -11.45 -20.88
CA LEU A 38 17.41 -10.94 -19.52
C LEU A 38 18.16 -11.91 -18.62
N THR A 39 19.18 -11.41 -17.95
CA THR A 39 19.95 -12.16 -16.97
C THR A 39 19.51 -11.77 -15.57
N ILE A 40 19.06 -12.75 -14.79
CA ILE A 40 18.66 -12.55 -13.40
C ILE A 40 19.62 -13.37 -12.53
N PRO A 41 20.23 -12.77 -11.49
CA PRO A 41 21.05 -13.53 -10.56
C PRO A 41 20.15 -14.51 -9.78
N LEU A 42 20.46 -15.80 -9.89
CA LEU A 42 19.77 -16.87 -9.19
C LEU A 42 20.68 -17.42 -8.07
N PRO A 43 20.49 -16.97 -6.82
CA PRO A 43 21.28 -17.47 -5.70
C PRO A 43 20.88 -18.93 -5.36
N PRO A 44 21.68 -19.64 -4.55
CA PRO A 44 21.34 -20.96 -4.01
C PRO A 44 19.95 -21.00 -3.33
N LEU A 45 19.31 -22.18 -3.33
CA LEU A 45 17.93 -22.35 -2.84
C LEU A 45 17.74 -21.92 -1.37
N GLU A 46 18.74 -22.13 -0.53
CA GLU A 46 18.70 -21.73 0.89
C GLU A 46 18.59 -20.20 1.01
N ILE A 47 19.46 -19.48 0.30
CA ILE A 47 19.46 -18.01 0.26
C ILE A 47 18.15 -17.48 -0.34
N GLN A 48 17.60 -18.14 -1.38
CA GLN A 48 16.29 -17.76 -1.93
C GLN A 48 15.18 -17.83 -0.87
N LYS A 49 15.18 -18.87 -0.03
CA LYS A 49 14.20 -19.02 1.06
C LYS A 49 14.37 -17.93 2.12
N GLU A 50 15.60 -17.66 2.55
CA GLU A 50 15.89 -16.61 3.53
C GLU A 50 15.42 -15.23 3.07
N ILE A 51 15.71 -14.88 1.80
CA ILE A 51 15.25 -13.64 1.18
C ILE A 51 13.72 -13.56 1.21
N VAL A 52 13.04 -14.63 0.78
CA VAL A 52 11.58 -14.68 0.77
C VAL A 52 11.00 -14.51 2.17
N THR A 53 11.53 -15.23 3.17
CA THR A 53 11.06 -15.12 4.56
C THR A 53 11.18 -13.69 5.06
N LYS A 54 12.32 -13.04 4.86
CA LYS A 54 12.53 -11.64 5.28
C LYS A 54 11.57 -10.69 4.57
N LEU A 55 11.37 -10.85 3.26
CA LEU A 55 10.45 -10.02 2.48
C LEU A 55 8.98 -10.22 2.90
N GLN A 56 8.59 -11.44 3.25
CA GLN A 56 7.25 -11.74 3.78
C GLN A 56 7.04 -11.07 5.14
N THR A 57 8.02 -11.12 6.04
CA THR A 57 7.96 -10.41 7.33
C THR A 57 7.75 -8.91 7.13
N ILE A 58 8.49 -8.29 6.22
CA ILE A 58 8.35 -6.86 5.91
C ILE A 58 6.95 -6.57 5.36
N LYS A 59 6.45 -7.38 4.41
CA LYS A 59 5.10 -7.22 3.85
C LYS A 59 4.01 -7.34 4.90
N ASN A 60 4.12 -8.30 5.81
CA ASN A 60 3.17 -8.46 6.91
C ASN A 60 3.18 -7.23 7.81
N LYS A 61 4.36 -6.69 8.12
CA LYS A 61 4.46 -5.47 8.92
C LYS A 61 3.83 -4.25 8.25
N ILE A 62 4.01 -4.10 6.93
CA ILE A 62 3.33 -3.05 6.15
C ILE A 62 1.81 -3.21 6.26
N LYS A 63 1.30 -4.43 6.11
CA LYS A 63 -0.14 -4.72 6.19
C LYS A 63 -0.72 -4.40 7.58
N GLU A 64 0.00 -4.75 8.65
CA GLU A 64 -0.39 -4.39 10.02
C GLU A 64 -0.50 -2.87 10.20
N LEU A 65 0.52 -2.13 9.75
CA LEU A 65 0.54 -0.67 9.87
C LEU A 65 -0.58 0.00 9.06
N GLN A 66 -0.90 -0.53 7.87
CA GLN A 66 -2.02 -0.04 7.06
C GLN A 66 -3.37 -0.25 7.77
N LEU A 67 -3.56 -1.40 8.42
CA LEU A 67 -4.78 -1.66 9.20
C LEU A 67 -4.89 -0.72 10.41
N GLU A 68 -3.77 -0.41 11.05
CA GLU A 68 -3.74 0.55 12.16
C GLU A 68 -4.04 1.98 11.68
N GLU A 69 -3.47 2.39 10.55
CA GLU A 69 -3.76 3.67 9.91
C GLU A 69 -5.26 3.81 9.59
N GLU A 70 -5.88 2.76 9.03
CA GLU A 70 -7.33 2.76 8.75
C GLU A 70 -8.18 2.88 10.01
N LYS A 71 -7.78 2.23 11.12
CA LYS A 71 -8.49 2.36 12.40
C LYS A 71 -8.42 3.79 12.92
N ILE A 72 -7.23 4.38 12.92
CA ILE A 72 -7.03 5.76 13.38
C ILE A 72 -7.86 6.74 12.54
N LYS A 73 -7.92 6.56 11.21
CA LYS A 73 -8.78 7.39 10.34
C LYS A 73 -10.26 7.31 10.73
N LYS A 74 -10.77 6.11 11.03
CA LYS A 74 -12.16 5.92 11.49
C LYS A 74 -12.42 6.57 12.85
N GLU A 75 -11.45 6.53 13.76
CA GLU A 75 -11.55 7.21 15.06
C GLU A 75 -11.64 8.73 14.90
N ILE A 76 -10.84 9.31 13.99
CA ILE A 76 -10.91 10.73 13.65
C ILE A 76 -12.31 11.10 13.13
N GLU A 77 -12.86 10.32 12.20
CA GLU A 77 -14.19 10.55 11.63
C GLU A 77 -15.29 10.47 12.71
N ALA A 78 -15.22 9.46 13.58
CA ALA A 78 -16.14 9.29 14.70
C ALA A 78 -16.06 10.48 15.68
N TYR A 79 -14.85 10.93 15.99
CA TYR A 79 -14.64 12.11 16.84
C TYR A 79 -15.25 13.36 16.22
N ILE A 80 -14.99 13.63 14.93
CA ILE A 80 -15.59 14.75 14.19
C ILE A 80 -17.11 14.67 14.31
N TYR A 81 -17.72 13.55 13.98
CA TYR A 81 -19.18 13.38 14.05
C TYR A 81 -19.74 13.65 15.47
N SER A 82 -19.09 13.11 16.50
CA SER A 82 -19.49 13.33 17.89
C SER A 82 -19.39 14.81 18.31
N SER A 83 -18.35 15.51 17.85
CA SER A 83 -18.15 16.93 18.15
C SER A 83 -19.19 17.83 17.48
N TRP A 84 -19.60 17.48 16.25
CA TRP A 84 -20.66 18.16 15.51
C TRP A 84 -22.02 17.98 16.19
N THR A 85 -22.37 16.75 16.56
CA THR A 85 -23.66 16.43 17.22
C THR A 85 -23.80 17.05 18.61
N GLN A 86 -22.70 17.24 19.35
CA GLN A 86 -22.71 17.97 20.62
C GLN A 86 -22.94 19.47 20.42
N LYS A 87 -22.32 20.09 19.40
CA LYS A 87 -22.51 21.51 19.08
C LYS A 87 -23.94 21.81 18.62
N THR A 88 -24.57 20.93 17.84
CA THR A 88 -25.96 21.13 17.37
C THR A 88 -26.98 21.08 18.52
N LYS A 89 -26.82 20.16 19.48
CA LYS A 89 -27.64 20.13 20.72
C LYS A 89 -27.50 21.42 21.55
N ARG A 90 -26.29 21.98 21.61
CA ARG A 90 -26.00 23.24 22.32
C ARG A 90 -26.59 24.48 21.63
N TYR A 91 -26.72 24.46 20.30
CA TYR A 91 -27.37 25.51 19.51
C TYR A 91 -28.90 25.49 19.65
N SER A 92 -29.51 24.30 19.73
CA SER A 92 -30.95 24.13 19.97
C SER A 92 -31.36 24.55 21.39
N LYS A 93 -30.55 24.24 22.41
CA LYS A 93 -30.83 24.61 23.81
C LYS A 93 -30.80 26.13 24.09
N ARG A 94 -30.18 26.94 23.21
CA ARG A 94 -30.13 28.42 23.33
C ARG A 94 -31.34 29.14 22.72
N LYS A 95 -32.20 28.46 21.95
CA LYS A 95 -33.42 29.06 21.36
C LYS A 95 -34.69 28.90 22.24
N ASN A 96 -34.60 28.28 23.42
CA ASN A 96 -35.72 28.17 24.37
C ASN A 96 -35.62 29.18 25.56
N LEU A 97 -34.77 30.19 25.47
CA LEU A 97 -34.94 31.43 26.23
C LEU A 97 -35.41 32.49 25.23
N TYR A 98 -36.37 33.33 25.62
CA TYR A 98 -37.08 34.32 24.80
C TYR A 98 -38.26 33.73 23.99
N CYS A 99 -39.36 33.49 24.68
CA CYS A 99 -40.69 34.00 24.32
C CYS A 99 -41.60 33.80 25.54
N ILE A 100 -41.52 34.73 26.49
CA ILE A 100 -42.62 35.08 27.38
C ILE A 100 -43.03 36.46 26.87
N PHE A 101 -44.18 36.56 26.21
CA PHE A 101 -45.13 37.68 26.21
C PHE A 101 -46.37 37.23 25.43
#